data_AF-A0A7K3NS53-F1
#
_entry.id   AF-A0A7K3NS53-F1
#
_cell.length_a   1.000
_cell.length_b   1.000
_cell.length_c   1.000
_cell.angle_alpha   90.00
_cell.angle_beta   90.00
_cell.angle_gamma   90.00
#
_symmetry.space_group_name_H-M   'P 1'
#
loop_
_entity.id
_entity.type
_entity.pdbx_description
1 polymer ?
#
loop_
_entity_poly.entity_id
_entity_poly.type
_entity_poly.pdbx_seq_one_letter_code
_entity_poly.pdbx_strand_id
1 'polypeptide(L)'
;LSGNNTYTGDTTITAGTLRVTGSLASQSVAVSSGALFDMSPATNATYAGVIEGAGNFQKSGAAALTLSGNNTYTGDTTITAGTLRVTGSLASQSVAVSSGALFDMSPATNATYAGVISGAGNFQKSGAATLTLSGNNTYTGATTVSAGTLGVTGSLATSSINVASGATMNFSGSLTNLSS
;
A
#
# COMPACT_ATOMS: atom_id res chain seq x y z
N LEU A 1 -17.61 -1.99 -11.78
CA LEU A 1 -17.34 -0.96 -12.80
C LEU A 1 -16.21 -1.44 -13.73
N SER A 2 -16.43 -1.41 -15.03
CA SER A 2 -15.47 -1.89 -16.06
C SER A 2 -15.29 -0.83 -17.15
N GLY A 3 -14.25 -0.96 -17.97
CA GLY A 3 -13.96 0.01 -19.05
C GLY A 3 -13.39 1.35 -18.55
N ASN A 4 -13.32 2.34 -19.45
CA ASN A 4 -12.88 3.69 -19.09
C ASN A 4 -14.04 4.48 -18.48
N ASN A 5 -13.92 4.88 -17.21
CA ASN A 5 -14.97 5.64 -16.53
C ASN A 5 -14.54 7.10 -16.40
N THR A 6 -15.23 7.97 -17.14
CA THR A 6 -14.94 9.42 -17.20
C THR A 6 -15.78 10.24 -16.23
N TYR A 7 -16.54 9.60 -15.34
CA TYR A 7 -17.29 10.29 -14.30
C TYR A 7 -16.31 10.96 -13.34
N THR A 8 -16.44 12.27 -13.10
CA THR A 8 -15.50 13.05 -12.26
C THR A 8 -16.07 13.49 -10.93
N GLY A 9 -17.33 13.20 -10.65
CA GLY A 9 -17.96 13.54 -9.37
C GLY A 9 -17.47 12.64 -8.23
N ASP A 10 -17.73 13.08 -6.99
CA ASP A 10 -17.42 12.28 -5.81
C ASP A 10 -18.25 11.00 -5.78
N THR A 11 -17.63 9.91 -5.34
CA THR A 11 -18.29 8.61 -5.20
C THR A 11 -18.36 8.23 -3.73
N THR A 12 -19.54 7.84 -3.25
CA THR A 12 -19.71 7.29 -1.89
C THR A 12 -20.12 5.83 -1.97
N ILE A 13 -19.39 4.96 -1.28
CA ILE A 13 -19.73 3.55 -1.10
C ILE A 13 -20.27 3.39 0.33
N THR A 14 -21.59 3.31 0.47
CA THR A 14 -22.25 3.22 1.79
C THR A 14 -22.23 1.81 2.37
N ALA A 15 -22.29 0.79 1.52
CA ALA A 15 -22.27 -0.61 1.91
C ALA A 15 -21.82 -1.51 0.75
N GLY A 16 -21.44 -2.74 1.06
CA GLY A 16 -21.05 -3.74 0.06
C GLY A 16 -19.72 -3.42 -0.61
N THR A 17 -19.52 -3.98 -1.81
CA THR A 17 -18.26 -3.87 -2.56
C THR A 17 -18.47 -3.13 -3.86
N LEU A 18 -17.73 -2.03 -4.07
CA LEU A 18 -17.52 -1.48 -5.40
C LEU A 18 -16.23 -2.06 -5.97
N ARG A 19 -16.37 -2.99 -6.93
CA ARG A 19 -15.23 -3.54 -7.66
C ARG A 19 -15.00 -2.79 -8.98
N VAL A 20 -13.76 -2.37 -9.23
CA VAL A 20 -13.36 -1.61 -10.43
C VAL A 20 -12.28 -2.39 -11.18
N THR A 21 -12.59 -2.86 -12.38
CA THR A 21 -11.64 -3.58 -13.25
C THR A 21 -11.07 -2.74 -14.39
N GLY A 22 -11.71 -1.61 -14.67
CA GLY A 22 -11.25 -0.61 -15.63
C GLY A 22 -10.49 0.54 -14.96
N SER A 23 -10.65 1.75 -15.48
CA SER A 23 -10.16 2.98 -14.83
C SER A 23 -11.29 3.70 -14.13
N LEU A 24 -10.94 4.49 -13.12
CA LEU A 24 -11.73 5.59 -12.57
C LEU A 24 -10.98 6.89 -12.87
N ALA A 25 -11.71 7.97 -13.14
CA ALA A 25 -11.10 9.28 -13.20
C ALA A 25 -10.56 9.68 -11.81
N SER A 26 -9.70 10.70 -11.77
CA SER A 26 -9.07 11.18 -10.53
C SER A 26 -10.06 11.95 -9.65
N GLN A 27 -10.97 11.25 -9.00
CA GLN A 27 -12.03 11.78 -8.12
C GLN A 27 -11.91 11.26 -6.69
N SER A 28 -12.57 11.87 -5.72
CA SER A 28 -12.61 11.34 -4.34
C SER A 28 -13.58 10.16 -4.22
N VAL A 29 -13.19 9.15 -3.43
CA VAL A 29 -14.03 7.98 -3.10
C VAL A 29 -14.12 7.86 -1.58
N ALA A 30 -15.31 8.12 -1.03
CA ALA A 30 -15.62 7.90 0.37
C ALA A 30 -16.12 6.47 0.59
N VAL A 31 -15.43 5.70 1.44
CA VAL A 31 -15.76 4.32 1.78
C VAL A 31 -16.30 4.27 3.21
N SER A 32 -17.58 3.95 3.37
CA SER A 32 -18.21 3.84 4.68
C SER A 32 -17.72 2.61 5.43
N SER A 33 -17.83 2.62 6.77
CA SER A 33 -17.49 1.46 7.60
C SER A 33 -18.25 0.22 7.13
N GLY A 34 -17.54 -0.90 7.00
CA GLY A 34 -18.10 -2.17 6.50
C GLY A 34 -18.25 -2.26 4.97
N ALA A 35 -18.02 -1.17 4.23
CA ALA A 35 -17.93 -1.21 2.78
C ALA A 35 -16.50 -1.51 2.30
N LEU A 36 -16.39 -1.93 1.04
CA LEU A 36 -15.13 -2.29 0.39
C LEU A 36 -15.01 -1.59 -0.96
N PHE A 37 -13.86 -0.94 -1.18
CA PHE A 37 -13.44 -0.48 -2.49
C PHE A 37 -12.36 -1.42 -3.05
N ASP A 38 -12.68 -2.21 -4.08
CA ASP A 38 -11.76 -3.17 -4.69
C ASP A 38 -11.31 -2.68 -6.08
N MET A 39 -10.02 -2.39 -6.23
CA MET A 39 -9.42 -2.01 -7.50
C MET A 39 -8.61 -3.16 -8.09
N SER A 40 -9.03 -3.59 -9.27
CA SER A 40 -8.49 -4.73 -10.04
C SER A 40 -8.16 -4.35 -11.48
N PRO A 41 -7.33 -3.33 -11.73
CA PRO A 41 -7.10 -2.85 -13.09
C PRO A 41 -6.48 -3.96 -13.96
N ALA A 42 -6.92 -4.08 -15.22
CA ALA A 42 -6.42 -5.08 -16.17
C ALA A 42 -4.99 -4.79 -16.65
N THR A 43 -4.57 -3.53 -16.59
CA THR A 43 -3.21 -3.06 -16.93
C THR A 43 -2.70 -2.16 -15.82
N ASN A 44 -1.41 -1.81 -15.86
CA ASN A 44 -0.86 -0.88 -14.87
C ASN A 44 -1.64 0.44 -14.91
N ALA A 45 -2.02 0.94 -13.74
CA ALA A 45 -2.86 2.13 -13.60
C ALA A 45 -2.38 3.03 -12.47
N THR A 46 -2.68 4.32 -12.58
CA THR A 46 -2.52 5.30 -11.51
C THR A 46 -3.89 5.85 -11.15
N TYR A 47 -4.17 5.89 -9.85
CA TYR A 47 -5.34 6.56 -9.30
C TYR A 47 -4.87 7.73 -8.45
N ALA A 48 -5.17 8.94 -8.93
CA ALA A 48 -4.77 10.19 -8.27
C ALA A 48 -5.85 10.76 -7.34
N GLY A 49 -7.04 10.15 -7.32
CA GLY A 49 -8.10 10.48 -6.39
C GLY A 49 -7.74 10.18 -4.94
N VAL A 50 -8.49 10.78 -4.01
CA VAL A 50 -8.37 10.52 -2.58
C VAL A 50 -9.39 9.45 -2.17
N ILE A 51 -8.91 8.38 -1.53
CA ILE A 51 -9.77 7.43 -0.83
C ILE A 51 -9.88 7.86 0.63
N GLU A 52 -11.10 7.99 1.13
CA GLU A 52 -11.40 8.45 2.49
C GLU A 52 -12.45 7.59 3.20
N GLY A 53 -12.64 7.83 4.50
CA GLY A 53 -13.62 7.11 5.32
C GLY A 53 -13.06 5.93 6.12
N ALA A 54 -13.93 5.15 6.72
CA ALA A 54 -13.55 4.05 7.63
C ALA A 54 -13.70 2.66 7.00
N GLY A 55 -14.07 2.59 5.72
CA GLY A 55 -14.19 1.34 4.97
C GLY A 55 -12.85 0.84 4.44
N ASN A 56 -12.88 -0.40 3.94
CA ASN A 56 -11.68 -1.12 3.54
C ASN A 56 -11.32 -0.84 2.08
N PHE A 57 -10.03 -0.98 1.77
CA PHE A 57 -9.51 -0.94 0.41
C PHE A 57 -8.90 -2.29 0.04
N GLN A 58 -9.13 -2.74 -1.18
CA GLN A 58 -8.50 -3.93 -1.73
C GLN A 58 -7.84 -3.63 -3.08
N LYS A 59 -6.61 -4.09 -3.23
CA LYS A 59 -5.95 -4.25 -4.51
C LYS A 59 -6.00 -5.71 -4.92
N SER A 60 -6.62 -5.99 -6.06
CA SER A 60 -6.66 -7.31 -6.67
C SER A 60 -6.18 -7.28 -8.13
N GLY A 61 -6.09 -8.44 -8.78
CA GLY A 61 -5.54 -8.57 -10.14
C GLY A 61 -4.01 -8.42 -10.23
N ALA A 62 -3.42 -8.93 -11.32
CA ALA A 62 -1.97 -9.03 -11.47
C ALA A 62 -1.25 -7.71 -11.77
N ALA A 63 -1.95 -6.72 -12.34
CA ALA A 63 -1.34 -5.45 -12.73
C ALA A 63 -0.93 -4.60 -11.52
N ALA A 64 -0.03 -3.63 -11.74
CA ALA A 64 0.32 -2.64 -10.73
C ALA A 64 -0.75 -1.55 -10.63
N LEU A 65 -1.09 -1.15 -9.41
CA LEU A 65 -1.87 0.06 -9.14
C LEU A 65 -1.01 1.04 -8.36
N THR A 66 -0.90 2.27 -8.85
CA THR A 66 -0.27 3.38 -8.12
C THR A 66 -1.34 4.27 -7.50
N LEU A 67 -1.35 4.39 -6.18
CA LEU A 67 -2.11 5.43 -5.48
C LEU A 67 -1.23 6.67 -5.32
N SER A 68 -1.54 7.71 -6.06
CA SER A 68 -0.79 8.97 -6.02
C SER A 68 -1.47 10.07 -5.21
N GLY A 69 -2.76 9.91 -4.90
CA GLY A 69 -3.49 10.81 -4.02
C GLY A 69 -3.11 10.66 -2.55
N ASN A 70 -3.49 11.66 -1.74
CA ASN A 70 -3.30 11.63 -0.29
C ASN A 70 -4.45 10.87 0.36
N ASN A 71 -4.36 9.53 0.42
CA ASN A 71 -5.44 8.71 0.95
C ASN A 71 -5.52 8.81 2.47
N THR A 72 -6.71 9.09 2.97
CA THR A 72 -7.01 9.35 4.39
C THR A 72 -7.91 8.29 5.03
N TYR A 73 -8.30 7.25 4.27
CA TYR A 73 -9.11 6.18 4.82
C TYR A 73 -8.39 5.43 5.93
N THR A 74 -9.15 5.04 6.95
CA THR A 74 -8.66 4.36 8.16
C THR A 74 -9.03 2.89 8.21
N GLY A 75 -9.83 2.38 7.27
CA GLY A 75 -10.03 0.94 7.16
C GLY A 75 -8.77 0.21 6.70
N ASP A 76 -8.86 -1.11 6.66
CA ASP A 76 -7.72 -1.97 6.32
C ASP A 76 -7.47 -2.00 4.81
N THR A 77 -6.20 -2.21 4.45
CA THR A 77 -5.79 -2.46 3.07
C THR A 77 -5.47 -3.94 2.88
N THR A 78 -6.07 -4.58 1.86
CA THR A 78 -5.69 -5.93 1.45
C THR A 78 -5.10 -5.93 0.04
N ILE A 79 -3.90 -6.45 -0.12
CA ILE A 79 -3.26 -6.66 -1.42
C ILE A 79 -3.26 -8.16 -1.71
N THR A 80 -4.14 -8.56 -2.62
CA THR A 80 -4.34 -9.98 -2.97
C THR A 80 -3.47 -10.45 -4.12
N ALA A 81 -3.09 -9.55 -5.05
CA ALA A 81 -2.23 -9.85 -6.18
C ALA A 81 -1.60 -8.59 -6.78
N GLY A 82 -0.53 -8.79 -7.56
CA GLY A 82 0.19 -7.73 -8.26
C GLY A 82 0.89 -6.77 -7.29
N THR A 83 1.03 -5.52 -7.72
CA THR A 83 1.70 -4.47 -6.94
C THR A 83 0.70 -3.39 -6.54
N LEU A 84 0.68 -3.02 -5.26
CA LEU A 84 0.17 -1.74 -4.82
C LEU A 84 1.36 -0.81 -4.57
N ARG A 85 1.48 0.24 -5.38
CA ARG A 85 2.46 1.31 -5.17
C ARG A 85 1.77 2.52 -4.55
N VAL A 86 2.38 3.12 -3.54
CA VAL A 86 1.89 4.35 -2.91
C VAL A 86 2.93 5.45 -3.08
N THR A 87 2.62 6.47 -3.88
CA THR A 87 3.47 7.67 -4.04
C THR A 87 2.92 8.87 -3.27
N GLY A 88 1.60 8.87 -3.00
CA GLY A 88 0.96 9.82 -2.10
C GLY A 88 1.05 9.37 -0.64
N SER A 89 -0.04 9.52 0.12
CA SER A 89 -0.14 9.03 1.51
C SER A 89 -1.09 7.85 1.64
N LEU A 90 -0.93 7.10 2.73
CA LEU A 90 -1.80 5.99 3.13
C LEU A 90 -2.01 6.05 4.65
N ALA A 91 -3.24 6.34 5.07
CA ALA A 91 -3.64 6.39 6.49
C ALA A 91 -4.22 5.07 7.01
N SER A 92 -4.29 4.03 6.17
CA SER A 92 -4.85 2.72 6.50
C SER A 92 -4.18 2.12 7.75
N GLN A 93 -4.99 1.55 8.64
CA GLN A 93 -4.53 1.02 9.93
C GLN A 93 -3.69 -0.26 9.80
N SER A 94 -3.91 -1.04 8.74
CA SER A 94 -3.11 -2.22 8.44
C SER A 94 -3.03 -2.49 6.95
N VAL A 95 -1.98 -3.19 6.53
CA VAL A 95 -1.83 -3.72 5.17
C VAL A 95 -1.56 -5.21 5.23
N ALA A 96 -2.49 -6.03 4.72
CA ALA A 96 -2.27 -7.45 4.51
C ALA A 96 -1.77 -7.70 3.08
N VAL A 97 -0.58 -8.28 2.94
CA VAL A 97 0.06 -8.56 1.66
C VAL A 97 0.09 -10.06 1.41
N SER A 98 -0.66 -10.52 0.41
CA SER A 98 -0.74 -11.94 0.05
C SER A 98 0.56 -12.44 -0.59
N SER A 99 0.81 -13.75 -0.51
CA SER A 99 1.96 -14.37 -1.18
C SER A 99 1.98 -14.03 -2.68
N GLY A 100 3.15 -13.68 -3.20
CA GLY A 100 3.33 -13.26 -4.59
C GLY A 100 2.89 -11.82 -4.90
N ALA A 101 2.25 -11.12 -3.96
CA ALA A 101 1.96 -9.70 -4.10
C ALA A 101 3.10 -8.82 -3.54
N LEU A 102 3.13 -7.56 -3.97
CA LEU A 102 4.10 -6.56 -3.57
C LEU A 102 3.42 -5.30 -3.04
N PHE A 103 3.83 -4.85 -1.86
CA PHE A 103 3.54 -3.52 -1.36
C PHE A 103 4.76 -2.62 -1.53
N ASP A 104 4.66 -1.60 -2.39
CA ASP A 104 5.74 -0.65 -2.69
C ASP A 104 5.39 0.75 -2.17
N MET A 105 6.08 1.20 -1.13
CA MET A 105 5.94 2.57 -0.62
C MET A 105 7.04 3.46 -1.19
N SER A 106 6.62 4.50 -1.90
CA SER A 106 7.47 5.44 -2.63
C SER A 106 7.07 6.90 -2.37
N PRO A 107 6.97 7.32 -1.09
CA PRO A 107 6.43 8.64 -0.76
C PRO A 107 7.31 9.74 -1.37
N ALA A 108 6.68 10.80 -1.87
CA ALA A 108 7.39 11.94 -2.46
C ALA A 108 8.19 12.77 -1.44
N THR A 109 7.79 12.72 -0.16
CA THR A 109 8.43 13.40 0.96
C THR A 109 8.62 12.43 2.13
N ASN A 110 9.35 12.86 3.16
CA ASN A 110 9.57 12.02 4.33
C ASN A 110 8.23 11.66 5.00
N ALA A 111 8.04 10.38 5.30
CA ALA A 111 6.78 9.87 5.82
C ALA A 111 7.00 8.85 6.93
N THR A 112 5.99 8.68 7.80
CA THR A 112 5.91 7.59 8.77
C THR A 112 4.65 6.79 8.51
N TYR A 113 4.78 5.47 8.45
CA TYR A 113 3.65 4.55 8.43
C TYR A 113 3.62 3.76 9.74
N ALA A 114 2.56 3.98 10.51
CA ALA A 114 2.38 3.38 11.84
C ALA A 114 1.53 2.11 11.82
N GLY A 115 0.84 1.83 10.71
CA GLY A 115 0.04 0.62 10.56
C GLY A 115 0.88 -0.65 10.51
N VAL A 116 0.25 -1.78 10.78
CA VAL A 116 0.91 -3.09 10.72
C VAL A 116 0.87 -3.63 9.29
N ILE A 117 2.03 -3.96 8.74
CA ILE A 117 2.14 -4.73 7.50
C ILE A 117 2.26 -6.21 7.85
N SER A 118 1.43 -7.06 7.24
CA SER A 118 1.32 -8.50 7.54
C SER A 118 1.22 -9.36 6.27
N GLY A 119 1.29 -10.68 6.42
CA GLY A 119 1.12 -11.65 5.33
C GLY A 119 2.43 -12.15 4.71
N ALA A 120 2.33 -12.99 3.68
CA ALA A 120 3.49 -13.65 3.07
C ALA A 120 4.05 -12.90 1.85
N GLY A 121 3.46 -11.76 1.50
CA GLY A 121 3.92 -10.93 0.38
C GLY A 121 5.14 -10.08 0.71
N ASN A 122 5.69 -9.45 -0.33
CA ASN A 122 6.91 -8.68 -0.23
C ASN A 122 6.63 -7.21 0.08
N PHE A 123 7.59 -6.56 0.72
CA PHE A 123 7.59 -5.13 0.93
C PHE A 123 8.76 -4.48 0.20
N GLN A 124 8.51 -3.34 -0.44
CA GLN A 124 9.53 -2.51 -1.05
C GLN A 124 9.41 -1.06 -0.59
N LYS A 125 10.57 -0.48 -0.24
CA LYS A 125 10.75 0.98 -0.16
C LYS A 125 11.48 1.43 -1.42
N SER A 126 10.84 2.30 -2.18
CA SER A 126 11.42 2.97 -3.36
C SER A 126 11.33 4.50 -3.23
N GLY A 127 11.83 5.24 -4.22
CA GLY A 127 11.86 6.71 -4.18
C GLY A 127 12.91 7.29 -3.24
N ALA A 128 13.25 8.57 -3.40
CA ALA A 128 14.39 9.20 -2.73
C ALA A 128 14.16 9.53 -1.24
N ALA A 129 12.89 9.71 -0.82
CA ALA A 129 12.56 10.15 0.53
C ALA A 129 12.86 9.10 1.62
N THR A 130 12.81 9.52 2.88
CA THR A 130 12.84 8.63 4.04
C THR A 130 11.42 8.13 4.35
N LEU A 131 11.26 6.82 4.46
CA LEU A 131 10.06 6.20 5.04
C LEU A 131 10.42 5.57 6.38
N THR A 132 9.70 5.92 7.44
CA THR A 132 9.80 5.26 8.74
C THR A 132 8.64 4.30 8.92
N LEU A 133 8.93 3.01 9.16
CA LEU A 133 7.95 2.03 9.62
C LEU A 133 8.01 1.96 11.16
N SER A 134 6.96 2.44 11.83
CA SER A 134 6.87 2.41 13.29
C SER A 134 5.96 1.33 13.84
N GLY A 135 5.15 0.70 12.98
CA GLY A 135 4.31 -0.45 13.36
C GLY A 135 5.10 -1.73 13.60
N ASN A 136 4.49 -2.66 14.33
CA ASN A 136 5.04 -4.00 14.55
C ASN A 136 4.71 -4.89 13.34
N ASN A 137 5.53 -4.83 12.30
CA ASN A 137 5.25 -5.54 11.07
C ASN A 137 5.54 -7.04 11.20
N THR A 138 4.60 -7.85 10.71
CA THR A 138 4.60 -9.32 10.83
C THR A 138 4.65 -10.02 9.47
N TYR A 139 4.84 -9.27 8.37
CA TYR A 139 4.98 -9.88 7.06
C TYR A 139 6.27 -10.71 6.96
N THR A 140 6.18 -11.84 6.26
CA THR A 140 7.27 -12.83 6.16
C THR A 140 7.95 -12.85 4.80
N GLY A 141 7.40 -12.15 3.80
CA GLY A 141 8.09 -11.93 2.53
C GLY A 141 9.32 -11.02 2.67
N ALA A 142 10.06 -10.84 1.58
CA ALA A 142 11.30 -10.07 1.59
C ALA A 142 11.05 -8.56 1.75
N THR A 143 11.96 -7.87 2.42
CA THR A 143 12.07 -6.42 2.46
C THR A 143 13.13 -5.96 1.46
N THR A 144 12.75 -5.12 0.50
CA THR A 144 13.69 -4.50 -0.44
C THR A 144 13.74 -2.98 -0.25
N VAL A 145 14.93 -2.41 -0.11
CA VAL A 145 15.15 -0.95 -0.15
C VAL A 145 15.89 -0.62 -1.45
N SER A 146 15.15 -0.14 -2.45
CA SER A 146 15.72 0.15 -3.78
C SER A 146 16.26 1.56 -3.91
N ALA A 147 15.76 2.52 -3.12
CA ALA A 147 16.24 3.90 -3.09
C ALA A 147 15.85 4.62 -1.79
N GLY A 148 16.56 5.70 -1.49
CA GLY A 148 16.32 6.55 -0.32
C GLY A 148 16.63 5.83 0.99
N THR A 149 15.89 6.18 2.05
CA THR A 149 16.08 5.59 3.37
C THR A 149 14.83 4.85 3.83
N LEU A 150 14.99 3.62 4.31
CA LEU A 150 14.00 2.93 5.12
C LEU A 150 14.41 2.98 6.59
N GLY A 151 13.69 3.76 7.40
CA GLY A 151 13.76 3.72 8.85
C GLY A 151 12.82 2.67 9.42
N VAL A 152 13.27 1.90 10.42
CA VAL A 152 12.41 0.98 11.16
C VAL A 152 12.59 1.20 12.65
N THR A 153 11.54 1.66 13.32
CA THR A 153 11.48 1.81 14.78
C THR A 153 10.60 0.76 15.45
N GLY A 154 9.70 0.12 14.70
CA GLY A 154 8.87 -1.00 15.16
C GLY A 154 9.56 -2.36 15.02
N SER A 155 8.93 -3.31 14.33
CA SER A 155 9.54 -4.61 14.04
C SER A 155 9.39 -5.02 12.58
N LEU A 156 10.26 -5.93 12.10
CA LEU A 156 10.08 -6.69 10.85
C LEU A 156 10.21 -8.20 11.12
N ALA A 157 9.25 -8.97 10.62
CA ALA A 157 9.29 -10.45 10.59
C ALA A 157 9.71 -11.02 9.21
N THR A 158 10.41 -10.22 8.41
CA THR A 158 10.79 -10.53 7.04
C THR A 158 11.76 -11.71 6.95
N SER A 159 11.70 -12.44 5.83
CA SER A 159 12.62 -13.55 5.52
C SER A 159 14.00 -13.09 5.00
N SER A 160 14.09 -11.90 4.42
CA SER A 160 15.36 -11.36 3.91
C SER A 160 15.29 -9.86 3.74
N ILE A 161 16.44 -9.19 3.85
CA ILE A 161 16.57 -7.76 3.64
C ILE A 161 17.57 -7.52 2.51
N ASN A 162 17.14 -6.82 1.47
CA ASN A 162 17.97 -6.42 0.34
C ASN A 162 18.05 -4.89 0.28
N VAL A 163 19.24 -4.32 0.41
CA VAL A 163 19.47 -2.87 0.31
C VAL A 163 20.32 -2.62 -0.93
N ALA A 164 19.75 -1.90 -1.91
CA ALA A 164 20.45 -1.56 -3.15
C ALA A 164 21.60 -0.57 -2.91
N SER A 165 22.56 -0.52 -3.82
CA SER A 165 23.64 0.47 -3.78
C SER A 165 23.07 1.90 -3.75
N GLY A 166 23.54 2.72 -2.81
CA GLY A 166 23.07 4.09 -2.61
C GLY A 166 21.75 4.22 -1.85
N ALA A 167 21.12 3.12 -1.46
CA ALA A 167 20.00 3.11 -0.52
C ALA A 167 20.49 2.88 0.92
N THR A 168 19.68 3.30 1.88
CA THR A 168 20.00 3.19 3.32
C THR A 168 18.88 2.49 4.06
N MET A 169 19.25 1.59 4.98
CA MET A 169 18.34 1.11 6.01
C MET A 169 18.82 1.57 7.38
N ASN A 170 17.97 2.28 8.10
CA ASN A 170 18.19 2.69 9.48
C ASN A 170 17.30 1.82 10.37
N PHE A 171 17.90 0.98 11.21
CA PHE A 171 17.17 0.05 12.04
C PHE A 171 17.41 0.34 13.52
N SER A 172 16.37 0.75 14.24
CA SER A 172 16.37 0.89 15.70
C SER A 172 15.26 0.07 16.37
N GLY A 173 14.56 -0.75 15.60
CA GLY A 173 13.51 -1.66 16.01
C GLY A 173 13.98 -3.10 16.30
N SER A 174 13.11 -4.08 16.06
CA SER A 174 13.40 -5.52 16.25
C SER A 174 13.23 -6.37 14.97
N LEU A 175 14.17 -7.28 14.71
CA LEU A 175 14.05 -8.33 13.69
C LEU A 175 13.66 -9.65 14.34
N THR A 176 12.60 -10.31 13.87
CA THR A 176 12.03 -11.49 14.58
C THR A 176 12.08 -12.80 13.79
N ASN A 177 12.57 -12.81 12.54
CA ASN A 177 12.49 -13.99 11.66
C ASN A 177 13.72 -14.21 10.75
N LEU A 178 14.84 -13.53 10.99
CA LEU A 178 16.08 -13.81 10.27
C LEU A 178 16.84 -14.89 11.06
N SER A 179 16.89 -16.11 10.54
CA SER A 179 17.77 -17.14 11.11
C SER A 179 19.22 -16.69 10.96
N SER A 180 19.98 -16.72 12.07
CA SER A 180 21.41 -16.41 12.15
C SER A 180 22.26 -17.35 11.30
#